data_AF-A0A2E0TDE8-F1
#
_entry.id   AF-A0A2E0TDE8-F1
#
_cell.length_a   1.000
_cell.length_b   1.000
_cell.length_c   1.000
_cell.angle_alpha   90.00
_cell.angle_beta   90.00
_cell.angle_gamma   90.00
#
_symmetry.space_group_name_H-M   'P 1'
#
loop_
_entity.id
_entity.type
_entity.pdbx_description
1 polymer ?
#
loop_
_entity_poly.entity_id
_entity_poly.type
_entity_poly.pdbx_seq_one_letter_code
_entity_poly.pdbx_strand_id
1 'polypeptide(L)'
;MARGEADEREGRAGGLAIWAVFGVACLATALLVVWATSEPEEPPSTDPFEEPFTGAEATLRQLGWRGCGETGPAVPTAPHAIPLRERAEQRLEARGYVTVEGAEWGEPEGLPLARTFPALEGACGVVAVVAEPGALISRVGPRGTRPCQATSALVASCGEPIEVEGSGLVSARAFVLPGLTPSAAEATGVPVEALLAHAEAEHLLARAGWLGSDTVLEESVPRSALASRVMPSPPTPDAGCVPWVVVGLGVGDARTSWMGRQVDHDPTEGHFALGVIACAPGSLGSRITELRSHQGAGAATLYMRAFEPRQGPAVQEGPPLARVGELRLVSDAEELSEVRSVEDRGED
;
A
#
# COMPACT_ATOMS: atom_id res chain seq x y z
N MET A 1 -83.53 -25.02 37.13
CA MET A 1 -83.22 -24.58 35.75
C MET A 1 -81.98 -23.70 35.80
N ALA A 2 -81.05 -23.92 34.85
CA ALA A 2 -79.86 -23.12 34.51
C ALA A 2 -78.78 -23.04 35.62
N ARG A 3 -77.48 -23.02 35.37
CA ARG A 3 -76.59 -23.01 34.18
C ARG A 3 -75.19 -23.23 34.82
N GLY A 4 -74.39 -24.21 34.45
CA GLY A 4 -73.44 -24.08 33.34
C GLY A 4 -72.18 -23.30 33.75
N GLU A 5 -71.27 -23.92 34.50
CA GLU A 5 -69.87 -23.46 34.61
C GLU A 5 -69.09 -24.07 33.44
N ALA A 6 -68.53 -23.21 32.59
CA ALA A 6 -67.70 -23.61 31.46
C ALA A 6 -66.21 -23.52 31.85
N ASP A 7 -65.48 -24.58 31.54
CA ASP A 7 -64.04 -24.74 31.70
C ASP A 7 -63.25 -23.62 30.97
N GLU A 8 -62.57 -22.76 31.71
CA GLU A 8 -61.45 -21.95 31.21
C GLU A 8 -60.19 -22.82 31.12
N ARG A 9 -60.05 -23.58 30.04
CA ARG A 9 -58.77 -24.23 29.66
C ARG A 9 -58.48 -24.09 28.17
N GLU A 10 -58.57 -22.87 27.65
CA GLU A 10 -58.15 -22.56 26.28
C GLU A 10 -57.34 -21.27 26.29
N GLY A 11 -56.01 -21.39 26.37
CA GLY A 11 -55.13 -20.21 26.36
C GLY A 11 -53.63 -20.49 26.41
N ARG A 12 -53.21 -21.68 26.87
CA ARG A 12 -51.77 -22.02 26.94
C ARG A 12 -51.18 -22.61 25.65
N ALA A 13 -51.98 -23.17 24.75
CA ALA A 13 -51.48 -23.81 23.54
C ALA A 13 -51.04 -22.80 22.46
N GLY A 14 -51.73 -21.65 22.33
CA GLY A 14 -51.41 -20.64 21.32
C GLY A 14 -50.09 -19.89 21.58
N GLY A 15 -49.77 -19.60 22.85
CA GLY A 15 -48.54 -18.90 23.22
C GLY A 15 -47.26 -19.72 22.93
N LEU A 16 -47.34 -21.04 23.09
CA LEU A 16 -46.23 -21.96 22.77
C LEU A 16 -45.97 -22.04 21.26
N ALA A 17 -47.01 -22.02 20.44
CA ALA A 17 -46.88 -22.07 18.99
C ALA A 17 -46.20 -20.81 18.42
N ILE A 18 -46.54 -19.63 18.95
CA ILE A 18 -45.93 -18.36 18.50
C ILE A 18 -44.43 -18.32 18.87
N TRP A 19 -44.08 -18.73 20.08
CA TRP A 19 -42.68 -18.81 20.52
C TRP A 19 -41.85 -19.79 19.68
N ALA A 20 -42.42 -20.93 19.29
CA ALA A 20 -41.75 -21.89 18.45
C ALA A 20 -41.45 -21.33 17.05
N VAL A 21 -42.42 -20.64 16.43
CA VAL A 21 -42.22 -20.03 15.11
C VAL A 21 -41.16 -18.93 15.15
N PHE A 22 -41.21 -18.07 16.17
CA PHE A 22 -40.24 -16.98 16.33
C PHE A 22 -38.82 -17.51 16.62
N GLY A 23 -38.73 -18.56 17.44
CA GLY A 23 -37.45 -19.24 17.72
C GLY A 23 -36.83 -19.84 16.46
N VAL A 24 -37.61 -20.55 15.64
CA VAL A 24 -37.14 -21.14 14.38
C VAL A 24 -36.72 -20.05 13.38
N ALA A 25 -37.48 -18.96 13.27
CA ALA A 25 -37.14 -17.85 12.38
C ALA A 25 -35.82 -17.16 12.80
N CYS A 26 -35.64 -16.89 14.10
CA CYS A 26 -34.38 -16.32 14.61
C CYS A 26 -33.20 -17.27 14.39
N LEU A 27 -33.39 -18.57 14.61
CA LEU A 27 -32.32 -19.56 14.42
C LEU A 27 -31.94 -19.71 12.94
N ALA A 28 -32.92 -19.71 12.03
CA ALA A 28 -32.68 -19.71 10.58
C ALA A 28 -31.95 -18.44 10.12
N THR A 29 -32.29 -17.28 10.68
CA THR A 29 -31.62 -16.01 10.35
C THR A 29 -30.18 -16.01 10.87
N ALA A 30 -29.94 -16.48 12.10
CA ALA A 30 -28.59 -16.64 12.63
C ALA A 30 -27.76 -17.62 11.79
N LEU A 31 -28.36 -18.70 11.31
CA LEU A 31 -27.70 -19.68 10.45
C LEU A 31 -27.38 -19.09 9.06
N LEU A 32 -28.28 -18.29 8.49
CA LEU A 32 -28.01 -17.54 7.25
C LEU A 32 -26.92 -16.50 7.43
N VAL A 33 -26.89 -15.79 8.55
CA VAL A 33 -25.80 -14.84 8.87
C VAL A 33 -24.50 -15.61 9.00
N VAL A 34 -24.45 -16.68 9.81
CA VAL A 34 -23.25 -17.53 9.94
C VAL A 34 -22.81 -18.08 8.60
N TRP A 35 -23.72 -18.50 7.73
CA TRP A 35 -23.37 -19.04 6.41
C TRP A 35 -22.92 -17.96 5.42
N ALA A 36 -23.47 -16.75 5.53
CA ALA A 36 -23.07 -15.59 4.71
C ALA A 36 -21.80 -14.92 5.23
N THR A 37 -21.47 -15.06 6.51
CA THR A 37 -20.26 -14.50 7.15
C THR A 37 -19.18 -15.54 7.40
N SER A 38 -19.48 -16.83 7.30
CA SER A 38 -18.47 -17.88 7.31
C SER A 38 -17.68 -17.72 6.03
N GLU A 39 -16.44 -17.27 6.19
CA GLU A 39 -15.46 -17.28 5.11
C GLU A 39 -15.47 -18.67 4.47
N PRO A 40 -15.44 -18.77 3.13
CA PRO A 40 -15.36 -20.06 2.47
C PRO A 40 -14.18 -20.82 3.07
N GLU A 41 -14.47 -21.99 3.63
CA GLU A 41 -13.48 -22.90 4.20
C GLU A 41 -12.40 -23.09 3.14
N GLU A 42 -11.22 -22.51 3.37
CA GLU A 42 -10.10 -22.59 2.44
C GLU A 42 -9.85 -24.08 2.19
N PRO A 43 -9.72 -24.52 0.92
CA PRO A 43 -9.39 -25.91 0.63
C PRO A 43 -8.15 -26.29 1.44
N PRO A 44 -8.07 -27.55 1.93
CA PRO A 44 -6.99 -27.98 2.81
C PRO A 44 -5.67 -27.53 2.20
N SER A 45 -4.92 -26.73 2.98
CA SER A 45 -3.65 -26.17 2.57
C SER A 45 -2.82 -27.31 1.97
N THR A 46 -2.59 -27.23 0.66
CA THR A 46 -1.45 -27.91 0.06
C THR A 46 -0.24 -27.53 0.92
N ASP A 47 0.64 -28.50 1.20
CA ASP A 47 1.84 -28.38 2.03
C ASP A 47 2.37 -26.94 2.09
N PRO A 48 2.73 -26.39 3.27
CA PRO A 48 3.17 -25.00 3.37
C PRO A 48 4.26 -24.78 2.33
N PHE A 49 3.90 -24.13 1.23
CA PHE A 49 4.83 -23.81 0.17
C PHE A 49 5.86 -22.92 0.83
N GLU A 50 7.06 -23.46 1.05
CA GLU A 50 8.19 -22.68 1.51
C GLU A 50 8.31 -21.50 0.55
N GLU A 51 8.32 -20.30 1.13
CA GLU A 51 8.56 -19.07 0.39
C GLU A 51 9.89 -19.26 -0.37
N PRO A 52 9.88 -19.34 -1.72
CA PRO A 52 11.10 -19.60 -2.49
C PRO A 52 12.11 -18.45 -2.35
N PHE A 53 11.67 -17.30 -1.84
CA PHE A 53 12.43 -16.09 -1.62
C PHE A 53 12.37 -15.69 -0.15
N THR A 54 13.13 -16.35 0.72
CA THR A 54 13.04 -16.16 2.17
C THR A 54 13.00 -14.67 2.56
N GLY A 55 11.86 -14.24 3.12
CA GLY A 55 11.62 -12.89 3.62
C GLY A 55 11.20 -11.84 2.58
N ALA A 56 11.19 -12.14 1.27
CA ALA A 56 10.81 -11.17 0.25
C ALA A 56 9.30 -10.89 0.28
N GLU A 57 8.44 -11.90 0.25
CA GLU A 57 6.98 -11.78 0.29
C GLU A 57 6.52 -11.02 1.55
N ALA A 58 7.07 -11.39 2.71
CA ALA A 58 6.74 -10.74 3.98
C ALA A 58 7.17 -9.25 4.02
N THR A 59 8.23 -8.91 3.30
CA THR A 59 8.73 -7.54 3.18
C THR A 59 7.91 -6.74 2.16
N LEU A 60 7.56 -7.35 1.03
CA LEU A 60 6.73 -6.75 -0.02
C LEU A 60 5.34 -6.36 0.50
N ARG A 61 4.73 -7.17 1.38
CA ARG A 61 3.48 -6.84 2.09
C ARG A 61 3.51 -5.54 2.90
N GLN A 62 4.68 -4.96 3.13
CA GLN A 62 4.87 -3.72 3.87
C GLN A 62 5.00 -2.52 2.93
N LEU A 63 4.84 -2.64 1.61
CA LEU A 63 5.10 -1.53 0.69
C LEU A 63 3.94 -0.54 0.53
N GLY A 64 2.68 -0.97 0.66
CA GLY A 64 1.51 -0.09 0.57
C GLY A 64 1.20 0.62 1.89
N TRP A 65 1.31 1.96 1.94
CA TRP A 65 0.99 2.74 3.15
C TRP A 65 0.93 4.28 3.01
N ARG A 66 1.49 4.89 1.95
CA ARG A 66 1.49 6.37 1.80
C ARG A 66 0.17 6.92 1.28
N GLY A 67 -0.17 8.15 1.63
CA GLY A 67 -1.50 8.73 1.41
C GLY A 67 -2.41 8.56 2.62
N CYS A 68 -3.72 8.45 2.41
CA CYS A 68 -4.72 8.44 3.48
C CYS A 68 -4.96 7.07 4.17
N GLY A 69 -4.09 6.08 3.97
CA GLY A 69 -4.41 4.66 4.22
C GLY A 69 -4.04 4.09 5.60
N GLU A 70 -3.33 4.83 6.46
CA GLU A 70 -2.57 4.19 7.54
C GLU A 70 -3.41 3.55 8.67
N THR A 71 -4.68 3.94 8.86
CA THR A 71 -5.46 3.50 10.04
C THR A 71 -6.97 3.38 9.81
N GLY A 72 -7.39 2.56 8.85
CA GLY A 72 -8.79 2.12 8.71
C GLY A 72 -9.81 3.26 8.49
N PRO A 73 -11.11 2.94 8.36
CA PRO A 73 -12.13 3.98 8.28
C PRO A 73 -12.12 4.81 9.56
N ALA A 74 -12.24 6.13 9.42
CA ALA A 74 -12.41 7.04 10.54
C ALA A 74 -13.58 6.57 11.44
N VAL A 75 -13.26 5.94 12.57
CA VAL A 75 -14.27 5.64 13.58
C VAL A 75 -14.57 6.96 14.28
N PRO A 76 -15.84 7.38 14.43
CA PRO A 76 -16.23 8.65 15.06
C PRO A 76 -15.78 8.83 16.53
N THR A 77 -15.15 7.81 17.11
CA THR A 77 -14.49 7.81 18.43
C THR A 77 -12.98 7.61 18.27
N ALA A 78 -12.34 8.41 17.42
CA ALA A 78 -10.94 8.24 16.99
C ALA A 78 -9.98 7.92 18.15
N PRO A 79 -8.96 7.06 17.93
CA PRO A 79 -7.90 6.81 18.90
C PRO A 79 -7.16 8.12 19.25
N HIS A 80 -6.57 8.19 20.45
CA HIS A 80 -5.75 9.33 20.87
C HIS A 80 -4.66 9.63 19.82
N ALA A 81 -4.41 10.92 19.54
CA ALA A 81 -3.43 11.35 18.55
C ALA A 81 -2.00 10.85 18.88
N ILE A 82 -1.67 10.68 20.17
CA ILE A 82 -0.35 10.21 20.64
C ILE A 82 0.01 8.83 20.05
N PRO A 83 -0.78 7.75 20.25
CA PRO A 83 -0.53 6.45 19.62
C PRO A 83 -0.38 6.48 18.09
N LEU A 84 -1.09 7.38 17.40
CA LEU A 84 -0.98 7.51 15.94
C LEU A 84 0.36 8.12 15.54
N ARG A 85 0.82 9.15 16.25
CA ARG A 85 2.12 9.80 16.04
C ARG A 85 3.27 8.83 16.28
N GLU A 86 3.24 8.10 17.40
CA GLU A 86 4.26 7.08 17.73
C GLU A 86 4.32 5.97 16.68
N ARG A 87 3.16 5.50 16.19
CA ARG A 87 3.10 4.48 15.14
C ARG A 87 3.65 5.00 13.81
N ALA A 88 3.32 6.24 13.44
CA ALA A 88 3.84 6.87 12.23
C ALA A 88 5.38 6.98 12.31
N GLU A 89 5.90 7.47 13.42
CA GLU A 89 7.35 7.58 13.67
C GLU A 89 8.06 6.23 13.55
N GLN A 90 7.59 5.21 14.29
CA GLN A 90 8.20 3.88 14.27
C GLN A 90 8.23 3.28 12.85
N ARG A 91 7.18 3.50 12.07
CA ARG A 91 7.11 3.01 10.68
C ARG A 91 8.03 3.79 9.75
N LEU A 92 8.09 5.10 9.89
CA LEU A 92 8.98 5.97 9.11
C LEU A 92 10.46 5.62 9.38
N GLU A 93 10.84 5.48 10.64
CA GLU A 93 12.19 5.05 11.03
C GLU A 93 12.52 3.64 10.50
N ALA A 94 11.55 2.71 10.59
CA ALA A 94 11.71 1.37 10.04
C ALA A 94 11.97 1.36 8.54
N ARG A 95 11.58 2.42 7.81
CA ARG A 95 11.76 2.61 6.37
C ARG A 95 12.96 3.49 5.99
N GLY A 96 13.74 3.92 6.98
CA GLY A 96 14.98 4.67 6.75
C GLY A 96 14.82 6.18 6.76
N TYR A 97 13.63 6.69 7.09
CA TYR A 97 13.46 8.11 7.35
C TYR A 97 14.08 8.49 8.69
N VAL A 98 14.54 9.74 8.77
CA VAL A 98 15.03 10.33 10.01
C VAL A 98 14.29 11.63 10.30
N THR A 99 14.17 11.94 11.58
CA THR A 99 13.70 13.25 12.02
C THR A 99 14.86 14.24 11.95
N VAL A 100 14.58 15.47 11.53
CA VAL A 100 15.57 16.55 11.64
C VAL A 100 15.72 16.89 13.12
N GLU A 101 16.97 17.08 13.57
CA GLU A 101 17.26 17.35 14.98
C GLU A 101 16.45 18.55 15.49
N GLY A 102 15.72 18.36 16.60
CA GLY A 102 14.85 19.38 17.20
C GLY A 102 13.50 19.60 16.52
N ALA A 103 13.18 18.89 15.44
CA ALA A 103 11.85 18.97 14.83
C ALA A 103 10.86 18.15 15.66
N GLU A 104 10.13 18.76 16.60
CA GLU A 104 9.01 18.11 17.30
C GLU A 104 7.75 18.06 16.41
N TRP A 105 6.71 17.35 16.86
CA TRP A 105 5.39 17.53 16.25
C TRP A 105 4.95 18.98 16.39
N GLY A 106 4.49 19.58 15.30
CA GLY A 106 3.95 20.94 15.34
C GLY A 106 2.72 21.03 16.26
N GLU A 107 2.49 22.24 16.79
CA GLU A 107 1.25 22.55 17.50
C GLU A 107 0.03 22.27 16.60
N PRO A 108 -1.09 21.78 17.17
CA PRO A 108 -2.29 21.51 16.40
C PRO A 108 -2.77 22.73 15.61
N GLU A 109 -2.94 22.56 14.30
CA GLU A 109 -3.34 23.60 13.36
C GLU A 109 -4.62 23.21 12.61
N GLY A 110 -5.41 24.21 12.20
CA GLY A 110 -6.68 23.97 11.52
C GLY A 110 -6.51 23.55 10.07
N LEU A 111 -7.32 22.61 9.60
CA LEU A 111 -7.46 22.31 8.17
C LEU A 111 -8.30 23.41 7.46
N PRO A 112 -8.01 23.73 6.18
CA PRO A 112 -7.01 23.11 5.31
C PRO A 112 -5.57 23.52 5.66
N LEU A 113 -4.64 22.58 5.50
CA LEU A 113 -3.22 22.77 5.69
C LEU A 113 -2.56 22.96 4.32
N ALA A 114 -1.91 24.12 4.12
CA ALA A 114 -1.18 24.44 2.89
C ALA A 114 0.09 25.23 3.22
N ARG A 115 1.20 24.53 3.47
CA ARG A 115 2.49 25.17 3.83
C ARG A 115 3.70 24.29 3.50
N THR A 116 4.86 24.93 3.45
CA THR A 116 6.16 24.26 3.41
C THR A 116 6.61 23.85 4.81
N PHE A 117 7.53 22.90 4.86
CA PHE A 117 8.16 22.42 6.08
C PHE A 117 9.66 22.72 6.01
N PRO A 118 10.20 23.63 6.83
CA PRO A 118 11.62 24.01 6.77
C PRO A 118 12.59 22.83 6.90
N ALA A 119 12.17 21.76 7.59
CA ALA A 119 12.93 20.52 7.71
C ALA A 119 13.19 19.81 6.37
N LEU A 120 12.43 20.13 5.31
CA LEU A 120 12.61 19.61 3.95
C LEU A 120 13.38 20.59 3.04
N GLU A 121 13.89 21.71 3.55
CA GLU A 121 14.71 22.61 2.73
C GLU A 121 16.01 21.92 2.31
N GLY A 122 16.12 21.61 1.01
CA GLY A 122 17.28 20.92 0.44
C GLY A 122 17.26 19.39 0.59
N ALA A 123 16.16 18.80 1.08
CA ALA A 123 15.99 17.37 1.22
C ALA A 123 14.61 16.92 0.72
N CYS A 124 14.51 15.65 0.34
CA CYS A 124 13.24 15.00 0.05
C CYS A 124 12.84 14.07 1.19
N GLY A 125 11.55 13.92 1.37
CA GLY A 125 11.01 13.02 2.37
C GLY A 125 9.50 13.06 2.41
N VAL A 126 8.95 12.91 3.60
CA VAL A 126 7.50 12.83 3.82
C VAL A 126 7.08 13.68 5.00
N VAL A 127 5.89 14.25 4.89
CA VAL A 127 5.21 14.92 6.00
C VAL A 127 4.12 14.00 6.50
N ALA A 128 4.24 13.58 7.76
CA ALA A 128 3.18 12.89 8.47
C ALA A 128 2.20 13.93 9.03
N VAL A 129 0.91 13.74 8.75
CA VAL A 129 -0.19 14.57 9.24
C VAL A 129 -1.13 13.67 10.02
N VAL A 130 -1.35 13.99 11.29
CA VAL A 130 -2.19 13.20 12.21
C VAL A 130 -3.35 14.07 12.69
N ALA A 131 -4.56 13.56 12.54
CA ALA A 131 -5.77 14.19 13.01
C ALA A 131 -5.84 14.18 14.55
N GLU A 132 -6.17 15.32 15.15
CA GLU A 132 -6.56 15.39 16.55
C GLU A 132 -7.92 14.75 16.81
N PRO A 133 -8.29 14.44 18.07
CA PRO A 133 -9.60 13.90 18.38
C PRO A 133 -10.74 14.78 17.82
N GLY A 134 -11.58 14.17 16.96
CA GLY A 134 -12.69 14.85 16.29
C GLY A 134 -12.35 15.52 14.96
N ALA A 135 -11.08 15.47 14.53
CA ALA A 135 -10.68 15.90 13.19
C ALA A 135 -10.76 14.76 12.16
N LEU A 136 -10.82 15.14 10.89
CA LEU A 136 -10.92 14.21 9.76
C LEU A 136 -10.13 14.77 8.59
N ILE A 137 -9.22 13.98 8.04
CA ILE A 137 -8.54 14.28 6.77
C ILE A 137 -9.44 13.78 5.65
N SER A 138 -9.81 14.69 4.76
CA SER A 138 -10.72 14.43 3.64
C SER A 138 -10.02 14.36 2.28
N ARG A 139 -8.80 14.90 2.15
CA ARG A 139 -8.00 14.83 0.93
C ARG A 139 -6.53 15.11 1.22
N VAL A 140 -5.65 14.48 0.45
CA VAL A 140 -4.21 14.76 0.39
C VAL A 140 -3.83 15.09 -1.05
N GLY A 141 -3.00 16.11 -1.23
CA GLY A 141 -2.49 16.54 -2.54
C GLY A 141 -3.42 17.51 -3.27
N PRO A 142 -3.10 17.81 -4.54
CA PRO A 142 -3.74 18.89 -5.30
C PRO A 142 -5.22 18.61 -5.58
N ARG A 143 -5.97 19.69 -5.84
CA ARG A 143 -7.38 19.61 -6.27
C ARG A 143 -7.54 18.65 -7.46
N GLY A 144 -8.40 17.64 -7.28
CA GLY A 144 -8.63 16.58 -8.28
C GLY A 144 -8.20 15.19 -7.79
N THR A 145 -7.42 15.11 -6.71
CA THR A 145 -7.26 13.84 -5.98
C THR A 145 -8.58 13.45 -5.33
N ARG A 146 -8.85 12.13 -5.28
CA ARG A 146 -10.11 11.65 -4.71
C ARG A 146 -10.18 11.91 -3.21
N PRO A 147 -11.38 12.19 -2.69
CA PRO A 147 -11.56 12.37 -1.26
C PRO A 147 -11.33 11.06 -0.50
N CYS A 148 -10.66 11.15 0.63
CA CYS A 148 -10.46 10.05 1.58
C CYS A 148 -11.17 10.35 2.91
N GLN A 149 -11.18 9.41 3.85
CA GLN A 149 -11.65 9.64 5.22
C GLN A 149 -10.67 8.99 6.19
N ALA A 150 -9.68 9.77 6.63
CA ALA A 150 -8.56 9.25 7.40
C ALA A 150 -8.26 10.07 8.64
N THR A 151 -7.63 9.43 9.62
CA THR A 151 -7.09 10.06 10.84
C THR A 151 -5.59 10.30 10.76
N SER A 152 -4.94 9.83 9.70
CA SER A 152 -3.53 10.09 9.41
C SER A 152 -3.29 10.10 7.91
N ALA A 153 -2.27 10.83 7.49
CA ALA A 153 -1.81 10.88 6.11
C ALA A 153 -0.31 11.07 6.04
N LEU A 154 0.29 10.57 4.97
CA LEU A 154 1.70 10.75 4.65
C LEU A 154 1.81 11.36 3.26
N VAL A 155 2.50 12.50 3.17
CA VAL A 155 2.60 13.30 1.94
C VAL A 155 4.05 13.41 1.54
N ALA A 156 4.42 12.88 0.37
CA ALA A 156 5.74 13.09 -0.21
C ALA A 156 6.00 14.57 -0.50
N SER A 157 7.21 15.04 -0.22
CA SER A 157 7.64 16.40 -0.55
C SER A 157 9.17 16.51 -0.66
N CYS A 158 9.63 17.35 -1.58
CA CYS A 158 11.01 17.82 -1.71
C CYS A 158 11.14 19.32 -1.38
N GLY A 159 10.29 19.82 -0.47
CA GLY A 159 10.29 21.21 -0.02
C GLY A 159 9.16 22.06 -0.61
N GLU A 160 8.40 21.52 -1.57
CA GLU A 160 7.16 22.14 -2.05
C GLU A 160 6.07 22.17 -0.97
N PRO A 161 5.13 23.14 -1.03
CA PRO A 161 4.00 23.16 -0.12
C PRO A 161 3.19 21.88 -0.23
N ILE A 162 2.88 21.25 0.90
CA ILE A 162 1.91 20.15 0.93
C ILE A 162 0.51 20.71 1.04
N GLU A 163 -0.47 20.02 0.45
CA GLU A 163 -1.89 20.36 0.55
C GLU A 163 -2.64 19.22 1.23
N VAL A 164 -3.32 19.53 2.34
CA VAL A 164 -4.20 18.58 3.04
C VAL A 164 -5.52 19.28 3.37
N GLU A 165 -6.63 18.66 2.98
CA GLU A 165 -7.97 19.16 3.27
C GLU A 165 -8.68 18.28 4.30
N GLY A 166 -9.65 18.85 5.00
CA GLY A 166 -10.46 18.15 5.97
C GLY A 166 -11.14 19.10 6.96
N SER A 167 -11.47 18.59 8.13
CA SER A 167 -12.08 19.35 9.22
C SER A 167 -11.39 19.08 10.55
N GLY A 168 -11.36 20.08 11.43
CA GLY A 168 -10.74 19.99 12.75
C GLY A 168 -9.27 20.39 12.76
N LEU A 169 -8.56 19.94 13.80
CA LEU A 169 -7.14 20.23 14.02
C LEU A 169 -6.28 19.03 13.63
N VAL A 170 -5.10 19.29 13.09
CA VAL A 170 -4.08 18.28 12.78
C VAL A 170 -2.75 18.69 13.39
N SER A 171 -1.93 17.71 13.74
CA SER A 171 -0.51 17.90 14.01
C SER A 171 0.28 17.35 12.84
N ALA A 172 1.35 18.04 12.44
CA ALA A 172 2.20 17.63 11.33
C ALA A 172 3.68 17.61 11.72
N ARG A 173 4.43 16.67 11.14
CA ARG A 173 5.88 16.54 11.31
C ARG A 173 6.51 16.06 10.01
N ALA A 174 7.64 16.67 9.64
CA ALA A 174 8.39 16.28 8.46
C ALA A 174 9.51 15.30 8.83
N PHE A 175 9.74 14.36 7.92
CA PHE A 175 10.75 13.31 8.01
C PHE A 175 11.54 13.30 6.71
N VAL A 176 12.86 13.34 6.82
CA VAL A 176 13.75 13.36 5.65
C VAL A 176 14.24 11.96 5.34
N LEU A 177 14.42 11.67 4.06
CA LEU A 177 15.14 10.48 3.63
C LEU A 177 16.62 10.86 3.40
N PRO A 178 17.55 10.38 4.24
CA PRO A 178 18.96 10.71 4.09
C PRO A 178 19.50 10.43 2.68
N GLY A 179 20.17 11.41 2.09
CA GLY A 179 20.83 11.26 0.78
C GLY A 179 19.97 11.63 -0.44
N LEU A 180 18.66 11.83 -0.28
CA LEU A 180 17.80 12.29 -1.37
C LEU A 180 17.58 13.80 -1.31
N THR A 181 18.14 14.53 -2.27
CA THR A 181 17.95 15.98 -2.42
C THR A 181 17.00 16.30 -3.58
N PRO A 182 16.40 17.50 -3.63
CA PRO A 182 15.55 17.90 -4.74
C PRO A 182 16.26 17.84 -6.10
N SER A 183 17.53 18.26 -6.14
CA SER A 183 18.33 18.22 -7.37
C SER A 183 18.67 16.79 -7.81
N ALA A 184 18.90 15.88 -6.85
CA ALA A 184 19.13 14.47 -7.16
C ALA A 184 17.85 13.82 -7.68
N ALA A 185 16.71 14.11 -7.04
CA ALA A 185 15.40 13.64 -7.50
C ALA A 185 15.10 14.10 -8.93
N GLU A 186 15.30 15.39 -9.22
CA GLU A 186 15.12 15.96 -10.56
C GLU A 186 16.03 15.30 -11.61
N ALA A 187 17.29 15.02 -11.25
CA ALA A 187 18.26 14.40 -12.16
C ALA A 187 17.86 12.98 -12.61
N THR A 188 17.09 12.24 -11.80
CA THR A 188 16.61 10.91 -12.17
C THR A 188 15.49 10.94 -13.21
N GLY A 189 14.73 12.04 -13.30
CA GLY A 189 13.48 12.12 -14.06
C GLY A 189 12.30 11.33 -13.46
N VAL A 190 12.51 10.58 -12.38
CA VAL A 190 11.48 9.81 -11.68
C VAL A 190 10.72 10.73 -10.70
N PRO A 191 9.37 10.69 -10.65
CA PRO A 191 8.62 11.48 -9.69
C PRO A 191 9.00 11.15 -8.24
N VAL A 192 9.01 12.16 -7.37
CA VAL A 192 9.39 12.06 -5.96
C VAL A 192 8.66 10.93 -5.23
N GLU A 193 7.35 10.80 -5.47
CA GLU A 193 6.54 9.71 -4.91
C GLU A 193 7.12 8.33 -5.29
N ALA A 194 7.45 8.10 -6.55
CA ALA A 194 8.03 6.84 -6.99
C ALA A 194 9.46 6.62 -6.46
N LEU A 195 10.29 7.66 -6.43
CA LEU A 195 11.63 7.60 -5.83
C LEU A 195 11.59 7.18 -4.36
N LEU A 196 10.76 7.85 -3.55
CA LEU A 196 10.62 7.53 -2.14
C LEU A 196 10.09 6.10 -1.96
N ALA A 197 9.17 5.62 -2.80
CA ALA A 197 8.66 4.24 -2.69
C ALA A 197 9.77 3.22 -2.96
N HIS A 198 10.56 3.44 -4.01
CA HIS A 198 11.69 2.57 -4.31
C HIS A 198 12.78 2.64 -3.24
N ALA A 199 13.00 3.79 -2.61
CA ALA A 199 13.94 3.94 -1.50
C ALA A 199 13.51 3.15 -0.26
N GLU A 200 12.25 3.28 0.13
CA GLU A 200 11.68 2.55 1.25
C GLU A 200 11.75 1.04 0.99
N ALA A 201 11.41 0.63 -0.22
CA ALA A 201 11.50 -0.76 -0.62
C ALA A 201 12.94 -1.27 -0.56
N GLU A 202 13.91 -0.49 -1.02
CA GLU A 202 15.33 -0.82 -0.90
C GLU A 202 15.77 -0.98 0.55
N HIS A 203 15.36 -0.09 1.44
CA HIS A 203 15.68 -0.21 2.87
C HIS A 203 15.06 -1.45 3.52
N LEU A 204 13.82 -1.77 3.16
CA LEU A 204 13.11 -2.94 3.68
C LEU A 204 13.69 -4.25 3.11
N LEU A 205 13.89 -4.33 1.80
CA LEU A 205 14.37 -5.50 1.07
C LEU A 205 15.86 -5.77 1.32
N ALA A 206 16.68 -4.74 1.56
CA ALA A 206 18.09 -4.90 1.94
C ALA A 206 18.28 -5.70 3.23
N ARG A 207 17.34 -5.60 4.18
CA ARG A 207 17.35 -6.40 5.42
C ARG A 207 17.12 -7.88 5.16
N ALA A 208 16.39 -8.20 4.09
CA ALA A 208 16.15 -9.56 3.62
C ALA A 208 17.20 -10.03 2.59
N GLY A 209 18.27 -9.26 2.36
CA GLY A 209 19.38 -9.64 1.48
C GLY A 209 19.17 -9.30 0.00
N TRP A 210 18.24 -8.41 -0.32
CA TRP A 210 17.94 -7.98 -1.69
C TRP A 210 18.47 -6.57 -1.97
N LEU A 211 18.96 -6.33 -3.17
CA LEU A 211 19.43 -5.01 -3.61
C LEU A 211 18.63 -4.57 -4.83
N GLY A 212 18.18 -3.32 -4.85
CA GLY A 212 17.49 -2.77 -6.01
C GLY A 212 18.48 -2.52 -7.16
N SER A 213 18.06 -2.80 -8.39
CA SER A 213 18.82 -2.41 -9.57
C SER A 213 18.95 -0.89 -9.66
N ASP A 214 19.92 -0.40 -10.44
CA ASP A 214 20.12 1.05 -10.61
C ASP A 214 19.15 1.65 -11.67
N THR A 215 18.22 0.85 -12.18
CA THR A 215 17.32 1.21 -13.27
C THR A 215 15.86 1.15 -12.85
N VAL A 216 15.10 2.19 -13.23
CA VAL A 216 13.64 2.23 -13.09
C VAL A 216 13.03 2.26 -14.48
N LEU A 217 12.14 1.31 -14.75
CA LEU A 217 11.41 1.24 -16.01
C LEU A 217 10.14 2.08 -15.91
N GLU A 218 9.95 3.01 -16.82
CA GLU A 218 8.71 3.77 -16.97
C GLU A 218 7.81 3.12 -18.02
N GLU A 219 6.54 2.91 -17.67
CA GLU A 219 5.54 2.47 -18.64
C GLU A 219 4.26 3.28 -18.53
N SER A 220 3.92 3.97 -19.62
CA SER A 220 2.66 4.69 -19.77
C SER A 220 1.49 3.72 -20.03
N VAL A 221 0.50 3.74 -19.16
CA VAL A 221 -0.69 2.90 -19.26
C VAL A 221 -1.86 3.71 -19.85
N PRO A 222 -2.32 3.37 -21.06
CA PRO A 222 -3.45 4.06 -21.66
C PRO A 222 -4.75 3.75 -20.91
N ARG A 223 -5.69 4.69 -20.94
CA ARG A 223 -7.01 4.54 -20.30
C ARG A 223 -7.75 3.25 -20.71
N SER A 224 -7.55 2.78 -21.95
CA SER A 224 -8.16 1.53 -22.44
C SER A 224 -7.66 0.30 -21.69
N ALA A 225 -6.38 0.26 -21.30
CA ALA A 225 -5.80 -0.85 -20.54
C ALA A 225 -6.30 -0.83 -19.07
N LEU A 226 -6.49 0.36 -18.49
CA LEU A 226 -7.10 0.51 -17.16
C LEU A 226 -8.53 -0.04 -17.12
N ALA A 227 -9.30 0.13 -18.20
CA ALA A 227 -10.66 -0.43 -18.29
C ALA A 227 -10.69 -1.96 -18.27
N SER A 228 -9.65 -2.62 -18.80
CA SER A 228 -9.50 -4.08 -18.72
C SER A 228 -9.00 -4.59 -17.35
N ARG A 229 -8.62 -3.70 -16.42
CA ARG A 229 -8.06 -4.05 -15.09
C ARG A 229 -6.83 -4.96 -15.15
N VAL A 230 -6.10 -4.91 -16.25
CA VAL A 230 -4.83 -5.61 -16.45
C VAL A 230 -3.80 -4.54 -16.78
N MET A 231 -2.89 -4.31 -15.84
CA MET A 231 -1.75 -3.43 -16.08
C MET A 231 -0.57 -4.23 -16.67
N PRO A 232 0.35 -3.57 -17.37
CA PRO A 232 1.61 -4.17 -17.78
C PRO A 232 2.29 -4.85 -16.59
N SER A 233 2.74 -6.08 -16.81
CA SER A 233 3.57 -6.78 -15.83
C SER A 233 5.03 -6.39 -16.03
N PRO A 234 5.84 -6.38 -14.95
CA PRO A 234 7.27 -6.26 -15.09
C PRO A 234 7.83 -7.33 -16.04
N PRO A 235 8.96 -7.05 -16.70
CA PRO A 235 9.70 -8.05 -17.47
C PRO A 235 9.89 -9.36 -16.71
N THR A 236 9.68 -10.47 -17.40
CA THR A 236 10.05 -11.78 -16.88
C THR A 236 11.56 -11.97 -17.04
N PRO A 237 12.28 -12.42 -16.00
CA PRO A 237 13.70 -12.75 -16.13
C PRO A 237 13.89 -14.00 -17.00
N ASP A 238 15.10 -14.20 -17.54
CA ASP A 238 15.43 -15.38 -18.35
C ASP A 238 15.58 -16.65 -17.49
N ALA A 239 15.96 -16.49 -16.21
CA ALA A 239 16.06 -17.58 -15.24
C ALA A 239 15.54 -17.18 -13.85
N GLY A 240 15.04 -18.17 -13.10
CA GLY A 240 14.59 -17.99 -11.71
C GLY A 240 13.35 -17.08 -11.57
N CYS A 241 13.21 -16.43 -10.42
CA CYS A 241 12.31 -15.29 -10.28
C CYS A 241 12.99 -14.12 -9.60
N VAL A 242 12.50 -12.93 -9.92
CA VAL A 242 13.02 -11.65 -9.45
C VAL A 242 11.86 -10.89 -8.78
N PRO A 243 12.03 -10.42 -7.54
CA PRO A 243 11.11 -9.47 -6.95
C PRO A 243 11.22 -8.10 -7.65
N TRP A 244 10.06 -7.49 -7.86
CA TRP A 244 9.91 -6.16 -8.42
C TRP A 244 9.09 -5.31 -7.47
N VAL A 245 9.39 -4.02 -7.46
CA VAL A 245 8.53 -3.00 -6.84
C VAL A 245 7.94 -2.18 -7.95
N VAL A 246 6.62 -2.05 -7.95
CA VAL A 246 5.87 -1.31 -8.94
C VAL A 246 5.15 -0.16 -8.26
N VAL A 247 5.44 1.06 -8.70
CA VAL A 247 4.74 2.27 -8.26
C VAL A 247 3.87 2.77 -9.39
N GLY A 248 2.57 2.85 -9.18
CA GLY A 248 1.64 3.46 -10.13
C GLY A 248 1.25 4.85 -9.70
N LEU A 249 1.28 5.82 -10.64
CA LEU A 249 0.77 7.17 -10.44
C LEU A 249 -0.39 7.43 -11.42
N GLY A 250 -1.44 8.12 -10.95
CA GLY A 250 -2.68 8.33 -11.69
C GLY A 250 -3.66 7.14 -11.64
N VAL A 251 -3.31 6.12 -10.86
CA VAL A 251 -4.02 4.85 -10.72
C VAL A 251 -3.88 4.37 -9.27
N GLY A 252 -4.96 3.85 -8.68
CA GLY A 252 -4.93 3.36 -7.30
C GLY A 252 -5.77 2.10 -7.13
N ASP A 253 -5.89 1.68 -5.87
CA ASP A 253 -6.48 0.43 -5.41
C ASP A 253 -5.98 -0.74 -6.25
N ALA A 254 -4.75 -1.16 -5.95
CA ALA A 254 -4.04 -2.17 -6.70
C ALA A 254 -3.62 -3.31 -5.78
N ARG A 255 -3.70 -4.54 -6.30
CA ARG A 255 -3.32 -5.74 -5.57
C ARG A 255 -2.47 -6.63 -6.44
N THR A 256 -1.65 -7.44 -5.80
CA THR A 256 -0.84 -8.45 -6.48
C THR A 256 -1.18 -9.81 -5.93
N SER A 257 -1.18 -10.80 -6.82
CA SER A 257 -1.34 -12.19 -6.44
C SER A 257 -0.23 -13.02 -7.04
N TRP A 258 0.16 -14.06 -6.31
CA TRP A 258 1.17 -15.02 -6.71
C TRP A 258 0.72 -16.41 -6.26
N MET A 259 0.80 -17.37 -7.18
CA MET A 259 0.32 -18.75 -6.95
C MET A 259 -1.13 -18.85 -6.41
N GLY A 260 -2.00 -17.88 -6.74
CA GLY A 260 -3.39 -17.84 -6.28
C GLY A 260 -3.61 -17.21 -4.89
N ARG A 261 -2.55 -16.76 -4.22
CA ARG A 261 -2.61 -16.02 -2.95
C ARG A 261 -2.39 -14.54 -3.18
N GLN A 262 -3.05 -13.67 -2.40
CA GLN A 262 -2.74 -12.25 -2.40
C GLN A 262 -1.38 -12.03 -1.72
N VAL A 263 -0.46 -11.40 -2.45
CA VAL A 263 0.87 -11.03 -1.97
C VAL A 263 0.83 -9.64 -1.38
N ASP A 264 0.19 -8.69 -2.05
CA ASP A 264 0.17 -7.30 -1.61
C ASP A 264 -1.13 -6.59 -2.03
N HIS A 265 -1.48 -5.53 -1.31
CA HIS A 265 -2.64 -4.68 -1.59
C HIS A 265 -2.40 -3.28 -1.05
N ASP A 266 -2.49 -2.31 -1.95
CA ASP A 266 -2.45 -0.89 -1.63
C ASP A 266 -3.82 -0.31 -1.99
N PRO A 267 -4.66 0.00 -1.00
CA PRO A 267 -6.01 0.53 -1.21
C PRO A 267 -5.99 2.02 -1.56
N THR A 268 -4.82 2.66 -1.68
CA THR A 268 -4.73 4.09 -1.87
C THR A 268 -5.30 4.49 -3.24
N GLU A 269 -6.05 5.58 -3.26
CA GLU A 269 -6.65 6.09 -4.50
C GLU A 269 -5.71 7.07 -5.20
N GLY A 270 -5.40 6.82 -6.48
CA GLY A 270 -4.61 7.72 -7.32
C GLY A 270 -3.11 7.41 -7.40
N HIS A 271 -2.59 6.61 -6.47
CA HIS A 271 -1.28 5.98 -6.57
C HIS A 271 -1.28 4.62 -5.86
N PHE A 272 -0.26 3.80 -6.11
CA PHE A 272 0.04 2.60 -5.33
C PHE A 272 1.53 2.30 -5.31
N ALA A 273 2.01 1.58 -4.30
CA ALA A 273 3.32 0.93 -4.30
C ALA A 273 3.16 -0.54 -3.92
N LEU A 274 3.53 -1.47 -4.81
CA LEU A 274 3.29 -2.90 -4.63
C LEU A 274 4.50 -3.76 -4.95
N GLY A 275 4.62 -4.85 -4.20
CA GLY A 275 5.53 -5.93 -4.53
C GLY A 275 4.96 -6.92 -5.55
N VAL A 276 5.81 -7.28 -6.51
CA VAL A 276 5.53 -8.22 -7.61
C VAL A 276 6.65 -9.27 -7.67
N ILE A 277 6.34 -10.51 -8.05
CA ILE A 277 7.35 -11.55 -8.31
C ILE A 277 7.21 -11.98 -9.77
N ALA A 278 8.24 -11.71 -10.57
CA ALA A 278 8.28 -12.10 -11.98
C ALA A 278 9.19 -13.33 -12.14
N CYS A 279 8.69 -14.40 -12.75
CA CYS A 279 9.42 -15.66 -12.92
C CYS A 279 9.65 -15.99 -14.41
N ALA A 280 10.76 -16.67 -14.69
CA ALA A 280 11.11 -17.14 -16.03
C ALA A 280 10.06 -18.09 -16.62
N PRO A 281 9.87 -18.11 -17.95
CA PRO A 281 8.96 -19.04 -18.60
C PRO A 281 9.27 -20.51 -18.25
N GLY A 282 8.25 -21.29 -17.89
CA GLY A 282 8.42 -22.72 -17.56
C GLY A 282 8.89 -23.02 -16.13
N SER A 283 9.20 -22.01 -15.32
CA SER A 283 9.38 -22.18 -13.88
C SER A 283 8.06 -22.61 -13.20
N LEU A 284 8.14 -23.53 -12.24
CA LEU A 284 7.04 -23.87 -11.34
C LEU A 284 6.68 -22.63 -10.52
N GLY A 285 5.72 -21.83 -11.01
CA GLY A 285 5.39 -20.54 -10.41
C GLY A 285 4.99 -19.44 -11.40
N SER A 286 5.00 -19.69 -12.72
CA SER A 286 4.57 -18.70 -13.71
C SER A 286 3.06 -18.40 -13.58
N ARG A 287 2.71 -17.43 -12.74
CA ARG A 287 1.41 -16.78 -12.78
C ARG A 287 1.61 -15.28 -12.69
N ILE A 288 1.20 -14.65 -13.79
CA ILE A 288 1.16 -13.21 -14.01
C ILE A 288 0.49 -12.55 -12.80
N THR A 289 1.16 -11.54 -12.28
CA THR A 289 0.64 -10.66 -11.25
C THR A 289 -0.48 -9.81 -11.82
N GLU A 290 -1.73 -10.16 -11.51
CA GLU A 290 -2.88 -9.36 -11.89
C GLU A 290 -2.94 -8.09 -11.03
N LEU A 291 -2.28 -7.05 -11.54
CA LEU A 291 -2.44 -5.68 -11.11
C LEU A 291 -3.85 -5.18 -11.47
N ARG A 292 -4.83 -5.43 -10.60
CA ARG A 292 -6.19 -4.91 -10.76
C ARG A 292 -6.28 -3.51 -10.19
N SER A 293 -6.40 -2.50 -11.03
CA SER A 293 -6.80 -1.15 -10.59
C SER A 293 -8.33 -0.99 -10.57
N HIS A 294 -8.82 -0.24 -9.58
CA HIS A 294 -10.12 0.41 -9.66
C HIS A 294 -10.02 1.87 -10.16
N GLN A 295 -10.51 2.09 -11.39
CA GLN A 295 -10.88 3.38 -12.03
C GLN A 295 -10.14 4.65 -11.57
N GLY A 296 -9.10 5.05 -12.30
CA GLY A 296 -8.64 6.45 -12.38
C GLY A 296 -9.17 7.14 -13.64
N ALA A 297 -9.50 8.44 -13.59
CA ALA A 297 -10.03 9.21 -14.73
C ALA A 297 -8.94 9.70 -15.71
N GLY A 298 -7.69 9.26 -15.57
CA GLY A 298 -6.50 9.73 -16.31
C GLY A 298 -5.71 8.61 -16.99
N ALA A 299 -4.71 8.97 -17.78
CA ALA A 299 -3.61 8.05 -18.09
C ALA A 299 -2.83 7.77 -16.81
N ALA A 300 -2.29 6.56 -16.67
CA ALA A 300 -1.47 6.18 -15.53
C ALA A 300 -0.04 5.91 -15.98
N THR A 301 0.92 6.05 -15.07
CA THR A 301 2.32 5.72 -15.34
C THR A 301 2.82 4.76 -14.27
N LEU A 302 3.51 3.71 -14.70
CA LEU A 302 4.14 2.73 -13.82
C LEU A 302 5.64 2.97 -13.78
N TYR A 303 6.20 2.89 -12.59
CA TYR A 303 7.64 2.92 -12.33
C TYR A 303 8.02 1.58 -11.69
N MET A 304 8.83 0.79 -12.39
CA MET A 304 9.12 -0.60 -12.03
C MET A 304 10.62 -0.77 -11.78
N ARG A 305 10.98 -1.29 -10.61
CA ARG A 305 12.38 -1.54 -10.23
C ARG A 305 12.56 -2.99 -9.80
N ALA A 306 13.58 -3.64 -10.36
CA ALA A 306 13.95 -5.02 -10.04
C ALA A 306 14.79 -5.07 -8.76
N PHE A 307 14.73 -6.18 -8.04
CA PHE A 307 15.53 -6.45 -6.85
C PHE A 307 16.23 -7.79 -6.98
N GLU A 308 17.55 -7.78 -6.85
CA GLU A 308 18.41 -8.93 -7.05
C GLU A 308 18.99 -9.43 -5.71
N PRO A 309 19.29 -10.72 -5.57
CA PRO A 309 19.94 -11.23 -4.38
C PRO A 309 21.33 -10.61 -4.24
N ARG A 310 21.67 -10.15 -3.03
CA ARG A 310 22.97 -9.56 -2.73
C ARG A 310 24.07 -10.60 -2.90
N GLN A 311 24.86 -10.49 -3.96
CA GLN A 311 26.06 -11.30 -4.15
C GLN A 311 27.27 -10.64 -3.45
N GLY A 312 27.82 -11.30 -2.43
CA GLY A 312 29.05 -10.87 -1.74
C GLY A 312 28.96 -10.86 -0.21
N PRO A 313 30.10 -10.71 0.50
CA PRO A 313 30.09 -10.61 1.96
C PRO A 313 29.24 -9.41 2.37
N ALA A 314 28.49 -9.56 3.47
CA ALA A 314 27.69 -8.49 4.05
C ALA A 314 28.60 -7.29 4.35
N VAL A 315 28.67 -6.34 3.42
CA VAL A 315 29.32 -5.05 3.70
C VAL A 315 28.51 -4.43 4.82
N GLN A 316 29.11 -4.48 6.01
CA GLN A 316 28.69 -3.73 7.16
C GLN A 316 28.91 -2.24 6.88
N GLU A 317 27.91 -1.47 7.30
CA GLU A 317 27.96 -0.04 7.62
C GLU A 317 27.75 0.98 6.49
N GLY A 318 26.48 1.30 6.29
CA GLY A 318 25.98 2.51 5.64
C GLY A 318 24.50 2.31 5.26
N PRO A 319 23.58 3.25 5.57
CA PRO A 319 22.20 3.11 5.10
C PRO A 319 22.21 3.04 3.56
N PRO A 320 21.50 2.08 2.94
CA PRO A 320 21.50 1.85 1.48
C PRO A 320 20.91 3.02 0.66
N LEU A 321 20.53 4.12 1.32
CA LEU A 321 19.70 5.20 0.80
C LEU A 321 20.38 6.10 -0.24
N ALA A 322 21.70 6.04 -0.39
CA ALA A 322 22.45 6.89 -1.33
C ALA A 322 22.16 6.60 -2.81
N ARG A 323 21.67 5.40 -3.17
CA ARG A 323 21.50 5.00 -4.57
C ARG A 323 20.26 5.57 -5.26
N VAL A 324 19.25 5.96 -4.49
CA VAL A 324 17.96 6.37 -5.08
C VAL A 324 18.08 7.68 -5.85
N GLY A 325 18.97 8.58 -5.43
CA GLY A 325 19.31 9.81 -6.15
C GLY A 325 20.17 9.59 -7.41
N GLU A 326 20.57 8.35 -7.68
CA GLU A 326 21.42 7.95 -8.82
C GLU A 326 20.65 7.03 -9.80
N LEU A 327 19.35 6.82 -9.57
CA LEU A 327 18.54 5.94 -10.41
C LEU A 327 18.43 6.47 -11.83
N ARG A 328 18.54 5.54 -12.77
CA ARG A 328 18.41 5.79 -14.20
C ARG A 328 17.00 5.42 -14.65
N LEU A 329 16.27 6.38 -15.17
CA LEU A 329 14.97 6.15 -15.79
C LEU A 329 15.15 5.61 -17.21
N VAL A 330 14.42 4.54 -17.53
CA VAL A 330 14.35 3.96 -18.88
C VAL A 330 12.89 3.98 -19.32
N SER A 331 12.59 4.79 -20.34
CA SER A 331 11.24 5.03 -20.84
C SER A 331 11.07 4.71 -22.33
N ASP A 332 12.16 4.52 -23.07
CA ASP A 332 12.13 4.22 -24.50
C ASP A 332 11.88 2.73 -24.77
N ALA A 333 10.93 2.42 -25.66
CA ALA A 333 10.54 1.03 -25.96
C ALA A 333 11.69 0.15 -26.50
N GLU A 334 12.63 0.75 -27.24
CA GLU A 334 13.82 0.07 -27.75
C GLU A 334 14.80 -0.27 -26.61
N GLU A 335 15.04 0.69 -25.70
CA GLU A 335 15.90 0.48 -24.55
C GLU A 335 15.25 -0.44 -23.50
N LEU A 336 13.93 -0.38 -23.35
CA LEU A 336 13.15 -1.35 -22.60
C LEU A 336 13.32 -2.75 -23.17
N SER A 337 13.42 -2.90 -24.50
CA SER A 337 13.69 -4.20 -25.13
C SER A 337 15.11 -4.69 -24.93
N GLU A 338 16.10 -3.79 -24.88
CA GLU A 338 17.49 -4.12 -24.54
C GLU A 338 17.62 -4.51 -23.07
N VAL A 339 17.04 -3.77 -22.12
CA VAL A 339 17.00 -4.16 -20.70
C VAL A 339 16.27 -5.50 -20.51
N ARG A 340 15.31 -5.81 -21.38
CA ARG A 340 14.63 -7.12 -21.42
C ARG A 340 15.44 -8.24 -22.09
N SER A 341 16.55 -7.94 -22.76
CA SER A 341 17.34 -8.92 -23.54
C SER A 341 18.82 -8.99 -23.16
N VAL A 342 19.30 -8.17 -22.22
CA VAL A 342 20.67 -8.25 -21.69
C VAL A 342 20.78 -9.38 -20.67
N GLU A 343 20.78 -10.61 -21.18
CA GLU A 343 21.50 -11.77 -20.61
C GLU A 343 21.93 -12.80 -21.68
N ASP A 344 21.86 -12.46 -22.99
CA ASP A 344 22.35 -13.34 -24.09
C ASP A 344 23.84 -13.10 -24.46
N ARG A 345 24.67 -12.63 -23.52
CA ARG A 345 26.13 -12.56 -23.70
C ARG A 345 26.88 -13.17 -22.54
N GLY A 346 26.77 -14.49 -22.46
CA GLY A 346 27.63 -15.32 -21.62
C GLY A 346 27.81 -16.69 -22.24
N GLU A 347 28.66 -16.79 -23.28
CA GLU A 347 29.59 -17.90 -23.54
C GLU A 347 30.25 -17.69 -24.92
N ASP A 348 31.49 -17.20 -24.92
CA ASP A 348 32.56 -17.57 -25.87
C ASP A 348 33.77 -18.01 -25.03
#